data_AF-A0A973CQE7-F1
#
_entry.id   AF-A0A973CQE7-F1
#
_cell.length_a   1.000
_cell.length_b   1.000
_cell.length_c   1.000
_cell.angle_alpha   90.00
_cell.angle_beta   90.00
_cell.angle_gamma   90.00
#
_symmetry.space_group_name_H-M   'P 1'
#
loop_
_entity.id
_entity.type
_entity.pdbx_description
1 polymer ?
#
loop_
_entity_poly.entity_id
_entity_poly.type
_entity_poly.pdbx_seq_one_letter_code
_entity_poly.pdbx_strand_id
1 'polypeptide(L)'
;MKILILEDYSGRIDAFRDVLKCIKNLELHIWKEAHTMIAEVDEFLEGVDLISLDHDLVTDGDIDPGDGLDFALYLKTKEPVCPVIIHSTNVNRSWSMLNELKDGGWDVERYPPLGMGETWIYKYWINTVNEKLK
;
A
#
# COMPACT_ATOMS: atom_id res chain seq x y z
N MET A 1 -3.08 -13.12 9.45
CA MET A 1 -2.59 -11.76 9.14
C MET A 1 -3.06 -11.43 7.75
N LYS A 2 -3.65 -10.27 7.49
CA LYS A 2 -4.12 -9.84 6.18
C LYS A 2 -3.47 -8.52 5.79
N ILE A 3 -2.73 -8.50 4.69
CA ILE A 3 -2.03 -7.32 4.16
C ILE A 3 -2.54 -7.03 2.74
N LEU A 4 -2.88 -5.78 2.49
CA LEU A 4 -3.31 -5.27 1.18
C LEU A 4 -2.23 -4.34 0.63
N ILE A 5 -1.84 -4.52 -0.63
CA ILE A 5 -0.79 -3.70 -1.27
C ILE A 5 -1.28 -3.18 -2.62
N LEU A 6 -1.02 -1.90 -2.89
CA LEU A 6 -1.12 -1.28 -4.21
C LEU A 6 0.29 -1.01 -4.74
N GLU A 7 0.72 -1.81 -5.73
CA GLU A 7 2.07 -1.76 -6.33
C GLU A 7 2.04 -2.49 -7.68
N ASP A 8 2.54 -1.86 -8.74
CA ASP A 8 2.57 -2.40 -10.10
C ASP A 8 3.94 -2.98 -10.49
N TYR A 9 5.03 -2.46 -9.89
CA TYR A 9 6.37 -2.84 -10.28
C TYR A 9 6.73 -4.25 -9.80
N SER A 10 6.90 -5.16 -10.75
CA SER A 10 7.08 -6.60 -10.51
C SER A 10 8.22 -6.94 -9.56
N GLY A 11 9.35 -6.23 -9.64
CA GLY A 11 10.50 -6.46 -8.75
C GLY A 11 10.18 -6.17 -7.28
N ARG A 12 9.38 -5.13 -7.00
CA ARG A 12 8.93 -4.81 -5.63
C ARG A 12 7.85 -5.77 -5.17
N ILE A 13 6.92 -6.16 -6.05
CA ILE A 13 5.92 -7.21 -5.75
C ILE A 13 6.61 -8.51 -5.33
N ASP A 14 7.62 -8.94 -6.08
CA ASP A 14 8.38 -10.15 -5.75
C ASP A 14 9.15 -9.99 -4.44
N ALA A 15 9.74 -8.81 -4.18
CA ALA A 15 10.38 -8.52 -2.90
C ALA A 15 9.39 -8.54 -1.72
N PHE A 16 8.19 -7.97 -1.86
CA PHE A 16 7.14 -8.04 -0.84
C PHE A 16 6.76 -9.48 -0.54
N ARG A 17 6.52 -10.29 -1.58
CA ARG A 17 6.23 -11.72 -1.43
C ARG A 17 7.37 -12.46 -0.73
N ASP A 18 8.61 -12.15 -1.09
CA ASP A 18 9.79 -12.82 -0.55
C ASP A 18 10.00 -12.52 0.95
N VAL A 19 9.83 -11.27 1.39
CA VAL A 19 9.94 -10.93 2.83
C VAL A 19 8.79 -11.48 3.66
N LEU A 20 7.62 -11.62 3.06
CA LEU A 20 6.41 -12.08 3.73
C LEU A 20 6.23 -13.61 3.73
N LYS A 21 6.98 -14.36 2.91
CA LYS A 21 6.81 -15.82 2.72
C LYS A 21 6.91 -16.66 4.01
N CYS A 22 7.61 -16.16 5.02
CA CYS A 22 7.82 -16.87 6.28
C CYS A 22 6.68 -16.65 7.30
N ILE A 23 5.75 -15.74 7.02
CA ILE A 23 4.63 -15.44 7.92
C ILE A 23 3.53 -16.49 7.71
N LYS A 24 3.28 -17.29 8.75
CA LYS A 24 2.22 -18.31 8.73
C LYS A 24 0.84 -17.65 8.72
N ASN A 25 -0.10 -18.24 7.98
CA ASN A 25 -1.49 -17.76 7.86
C ASN A 25 -1.57 -16.29 7.41
N LEU A 26 -0.66 -15.89 6.53
CA LEU A 26 -0.73 -14.62 5.84
C LEU A 26 -1.68 -14.72 4.65
N GLU A 27 -2.61 -13.78 4.58
CA GLU A 27 -3.41 -13.46 3.42
C GLU A 27 -2.84 -12.17 2.82
N LEU A 28 -2.34 -12.26 1.59
CA LEU A 28 -1.70 -11.14 0.90
C LEU A 28 -2.44 -10.89 -0.41
N HIS A 29 -3.02 -9.71 -0.55
CA HIS A 29 -3.64 -9.25 -1.78
C HIS A 29 -2.87 -8.07 -2.33
N ILE A 30 -2.52 -8.14 -3.61
CA ILE A 30 -1.76 -7.11 -4.30
C ILE A 30 -2.52 -6.71 -5.55
N TRP A 31 -2.87 -5.44 -5.63
CA TRP A 31 -3.40 -4.81 -6.83
C TRP A 31 -2.29 -4.03 -7.53
N LYS A 32 -2.29 -4.08 -8.85
CA LYS A 32 -1.40 -3.29 -9.70
C LYS A 32 -2.03 -1.97 -10.16
N GLU A 33 -3.33 -1.84 -9.99
CA GLU A 33 -4.13 -0.74 -10.52
C GLU A 33 -5.06 -0.24 -9.42
N ALA A 34 -5.11 1.08 -9.23
CA ALA A 34 -5.95 1.70 -8.20
C ALA A 34 -7.43 1.49 -8.50
N HIS A 35 -7.85 1.61 -9.77
CA HIS A 35 -9.24 1.40 -10.15
C HIS A 35 -9.75 -0.01 -9.80
N THR A 36 -8.94 -1.03 -10.06
CA THR A 36 -9.27 -2.42 -9.70
C THR A 36 -9.31 -2.59 -8.17
N MET A 37 -8.35 -2.01 -7.44
CA MET A 37 -8.38 -2.02 -5.98
C MET A 37 -9.64 -1.34 -5.42
N ILE A 38 -10.03 -0.17 -5.92
CA ILE A 38 -11.24 0.55 -5.49
C ILE A 38 -12.49 -0.30 -5.68
N ALA A 39 -12.58 -1.03 -6.80
CA ALA A 39 -13.74 -1.86 -7.12
C ALA A 39 -13.88 -3.09 -6.21
N GLU A 40 -12.76 -3.62 -5.69
CA GLU A 40 -12.72 -4.92 -5.01
C GLU A 40 -12.45 -4.83 -3.51
N VAL A 41 -11.78 -3.78 -3.03
CA VAL A 41 -11.17 -3.75 -1.68
C VAL A 41 -12.18 -3.93 -0.55
N ASP A 42 -13.43 -3.49 -0.72
CA ASP A 42 -14.48 -3.61 0.29
C ASP A 42 -14.69 -5.08 0.73
N GLU A 43 -14.46 -6.05 -0.15
CA GLU A 43 -14.54 -7.49 0.16
C GLU A 43 -13.38 -7.98 1.04
N PHE A 44 -12.29 -7.21 1.11
CA PHE A 44 -11.05 -7.57 1.79
C PHE A 44 -10.78 -6.75 3.06
N LEU A 45 -11.49 -5.65 3.29
CA LEU A 45 -11.27 -4.75 4.44
C LEU A 45 -11.56 -5.43 5.80
N GLU A 46 -12.46 -6.41 5.86
CA GLU A 46 -12.73 -7.09 7.13
C GLU A 46 -11.49 -7.85 7.62
N GLY A 47 -11.02 -7.49 8.83
CA GLY A 47 -9.85 -8.11 9.45
C GLY A 47 -8.52 -7.82 8.75
N VAL A 48 -8.45 -6.73 7.97
CA VAL A 48 -7.17 -6.24 7.43
C VAL A 48 -6.28 -5.72 8.56
N ASP A 49 -5.01 -6.09 8.53
CA ASP A 49 -4.02 -5.67 9.53
C ASP A 49 -3.18 -4.49 9.03
N LEU A 50 -2.98 -4.36 7.72
CA LEU A 50 -2.17 -3.31 7.11
C LEU A 50 -2.55 -3.07 5.64
N ILE A 51 -2.53 -1.81 5.23
CA ILE A 51 -2.59 -1.39 3.82
C ILE A 51 -1.28 -0.68 3.45
N SER A 52 -0.70 -0.99 2.28
CA SER A 52 0.55 -0.38 1.80
C SER A 52 0.35 0.17 0.38
N LEU A 53 0.59 1.46 0.15
CA LEU A 53 0.25 2.17 -1.10
C LEU A 53 1.44 2.80 -1.80
N ASP A 54 1.72 2.42 -3.05
CA ASP A 54 2.45 3.28 -3.99
C ASP A 54 1.48 4.30 -4.62
N HIS A 55 2.04 5.38 -5.13
CA HIS A 55 1.33 6.38 -5.91
C HIS A 55 1.47 6.14 -7.40
N ASP A 56 2.69 5.91 -7.90
CA ASP A 56 3.01 6.03 -9.32
C ASP A 56 2.80 4.68 -10.03
N LEU A 57 1.55 4.39 -10.38
CA LEU A 57 1.17 3.13 -11.05
C LEU A 57 1.32 3.25 -12.57
N VAL A 58 1.84 2.20 -13.20
CA VAL A 58 1.96 2.09 -14.65
C VAL A 58 1.30 0.81 -15.13
N THR A 59 0.60 0.88 -16.26
CA THR A 59 0.05 -0.28 -16.95
C THR A 59 0.57 -0.33 -18.39
N ASP A 60 0.62 -1.54 -18.96
CA ASP A 60 1.08 -1.78 -20.32
C ASP A 60 0.06 -1.33 -21.39
N GLY A 61 -1.16 -0.95 -20.98
CA GLY A 61 -2.26 -0.55 -21.86
C GLY A 61 -2.57 0.95 -21.88
N ASP A 62 -3.55 1.33 -22.71
CA ASP A 62 -4.05 2.71 -22.83
C ASP A 62 -5.10 3.08 -21.76
N ILE A 63 -5.43 2.14 -20.86
CA ILE A 63 -6.41 2.37 -19.80
C ILE A 63 -5.70 3.02 -18.63
N ASP A 64 -6.28 4.08 -18.08
CA ASP A 64 -5.77 4.74 -16.88
C ASP A 64 -5.83 3.75 -15.69
N PRO A 65 -4.70 3.40 -15.05
CA PRO A 65 -4.70 2.52 -13.88
C PRO A 65 -5.23 3.23 -12.63
N GLY A 66 -5.42 4.56 -12.68
CA GLY A 66 -5.57 5.42 -11.52
C GLY A 66 -4.25 5.54 -10.75
N ASP A 67 -4.28 6.22 -9.61
CA ASP A 67 -3.10 6.40 -8.77
C ASP A 67 -3.37 6.15 -7.28
N GLY A 68 -2.31 6.19 -6.47
CA GLY A 68 -2.45 6.04 -5.01
C GLY A 68 -3.27 7.16 -4.35
N LEU A 69 -3.39 8.33 -4.97
CA LEU A 69 -4.24 9.42 -4.46
C LEU A 69 -5.72 9.11 -4.70
N ASP A 70 -6.09 8.52 -5.83
CA ASP A 70 -7.45 8.04 -6.08
C ASP A 70 -7.89 7.06 -4.99
N PHE A 71 -7.02 6.09 -4.66
CA PHE A 71 -7.30 5.13 -3.60
C PHE A 71 -7.32 5.77 -2.20
N ALA A 72 -6.44 6.73 -1.93
CA ALA A 72 -6.44 7.47 -0.66
C ALA A 72 -7.73 8.29 -0.45
N LEU A 73 -8.22 8.96 -1.51
CA LEU A 73 -9.49 9.68 -1.49
C LEU A 73 -10.68 8.74 -1.29
N TYR A 74 -10.62 7.54 -1.85
CA TYR A 74 -11.61 6.50 -1.59
C TYR A 74 -11.58 6.03 -0.13
N LEU A 75 -10.40 5.69 0.42
CA LEU A 75 -10.28 5.26 1.82
C LEU A 75 -10.71 6.35 2.81
N LYS A 76 -10.49 7.62 2.48
CA LYS A 76 -10.95 8.75 3.30
C LYS A 76 -12.46 8.71 3.57
N THR A 77 -13.27 8.11 2.70
CA THR A 77 -14.73 7.98 2.90
C THR A 77 -15.13 6.75 3.72
N LYS A 78 -14.17 5.95 4.19
CA LYS A 78 -14.38 4.71 4.94
C LYS A 78 -14.00 4.89 6.41
N GLU A 79 -14.54 4.04 7.28
CA GLU A 79 -14.05 3.97 8.65
C GLU A 79 -12.64 3.38 8.68
N PRO A 80 -11.67 4.00 9.40
CA PRO A 80 -10.33 3.44 9.54
C PRO A 80 -10.35 2.08 10.24
N VAL A 81 -9.82 1.06 9.58
CA VAL A 81 -9.79 -0.32 10.10
C VAL A 81 -8.39 -0.82 10.45
N CYS A 82 -7.35 -0.21 9.87
CA CYS A 82 -5.95 -0.58 10.10
C CYS A 82 -5.01 0.61 9.81
N PRO A 83 -3.73 0.50 10.19
CA PRO A 83 -2.71 1.42 9.72
C PRO A 83 -2.49 1.37 8.20
N VAL A 84 -2.06 2.49 7.62
CA VAL A 84 -1.67 2.63 6.22
C VAL A 84 -0.21 3.07 6.10
N ILE A 85 0.54 2.43 5.21
CA ILE A 85 1.89 2.83 4.81
C ILE A 85 1.85 3.39 3.40
N ILE A 86 2.37 4.60 3.22
CA ILE A 86 2.61 5.17 1.89
C ILE A 86 4.06 4.89 1.50
N HIS A 87 4.28 4.13 0.43
CA HIS A 87 5.60 3.70 -0.05
C HIS A 87 5.96 4.21 -1.44
N SER A 88 5.64 5.48 -1.72
CA SER A 88 5.99 6.13 -2.99
C SER A 88 7.24 7.00 -2.90
N THR A 89 7.99 7.10 -4.01
CA THR A 89 9.09 8.06 -4.18
C THR A 89 8.61 9.46 -4.55
N ASN A 90 7.36 9.60 -5.00
CA ASN A 90 6.76 10.87 -5.35
C ASN A 90 6.38 11.64 -4.08
N VAL A 91 7.30 12.48 -3.62
CA VAL A 91 7.19 13.20 -2.34
C VAL A 91 5.92 14.04 -2.28
N ASN A 92 5.62 14.81 -3.32
CA ASN A 92 4.46 15.72 -3.33
C ASN A 92 3.14 14.94 -3.26
N ARG A 93 3.05 13.85 -4.02
CA ARG A 93 1.85 13.01 -4.04
C ARG A 93 1.69 12.19 -2.78
N SER A 94 2.77 11.66 -2.24
CA SER A 94 2.76 10.99 -0.94
C SER A 94 2.27 11.92 0.18
N TRP A 95 2.63 13.21 0.15
CA TRP A 95 2.09 14.19 1.10
C TRP A 95 0.60 14.45 0.88
N SER A 96 0.15 14.45 -0.38
CA SER A 96 -1.28 14.59 -0.71
C SER A 96 -2.08 13.42 -0.15
N MET A 97 -1.64 12.18 -0.44
CA MET A 97 -2.24 10.95 0.12
C MET A 97 -2.26 10.95 1.66
N LEU A 98 -1.14 11.34 2.28
CA LEU A 98 -1.04 11.42 3.75
C LEU A 98 -2.09 12.37 4.32
N ASN A 99 -2.27 13.54 3.71
CA ASN A 99 -3.23 14.53 4.18
C ASN A 99 -4.67 14.03 4.04
N GLU A 100 -5.02 13.43 2.90
CA GLU A 100 -6.36 12.89 2.67
C GLU A 100 -6.69 11.74 3.64
N LEU A 101 -5.75 10.82 3.86
CA LEU A 101 -5.92 9.72 4.80
C LEU A 101 -6.05 10.22 6.25
N LYS A 102 -5.24 11.20 6.66
CA LYS A 102 -5.35 11.82 7.99
C LYS A 102 -6.66 12.56 8.18
N ASP A 103 -7.15 13.25 7.15
CA ASP A 103 -8.46 13.92 7.19
C ASP A 103 -9.61 12.90 7.33
N GLY A 104 -9.44 11.71 6.76
CA GLY A 104 -10.32 10.55 6.97
C GLY A 104 -10.13 9.81 8.30
N GLY A 105 -9.22 10.27 9.17
CA GLY A 105 -8.96 9.67 10.49
C GLY A 105 -8.07 8.43 10.49
N TRP A 106 -7.44 8.08 9.37
CA TRP A 106 -6.57 6.90 9.29
C TRP A 106 -5.23 7.11 10.03
N ASP A 107 -4.74 6.04 10.68
CA ASP A 107 -3.33 6.00 11.11
C ASP A 107 -2.46 5.77 9.88
N VAL A 108 -1.65 6.76 9.52
CA VAL A 108 -0.88 6.73 8.27
C VAL A 108 0.53 7.27 8.46
N GLU A 109 1.48 6.52 7.90
CA GLU A 109 2.90 6.87 7.87
C GLU A 109 3.47 6.75 6.45
N ARG A 110 4.53 7.51 6.17
CA ARG A 110 5.21 7.49 4.87
C ARG A 110 6.60 6.87 5.01
N TYR A 111 6.87 5.85 4.20
CA TYR A 111 8.15 5.17 4.09
C TYR A 111 8.57 5.06 2.63
N PRO A 112 9.14 6.14 2.05
CA PRO A 112 9.46 6.17 0.63
C PRO A 112 10.64 5.25 0.28
N PRO A 113 10.70 4.67 -0.92
CA PRO A 113 11.87 3.98 -1.46
C PRO A 113 13.02 4.98 -1.66
N LEU A 114 13.92 5.15 -0.68
CA LEU A 114 14.99 6.17 -0.70
C LEU A 114 16.12 5.88 -1.73
N GLY A 115 15.80 5.61 -3.00
CA GLY A 115 16.78 5.29 -4.05
C GLY A 115 17.42 3.91 -3.91
N MET A 116 16.78 3.01 -3.18
CA MET A 116 17.35 1.72 -2.75
C MET A 116 16.87 0.51 -3.58
N GLY A 117 16.27 0.75 -4.74
CA GLY A 117 15.63 -0.32 -5.54
C GLY A 117 14.59 -1.05 -4.70
N GLU A 118 14.71 -2.35 -4.55
CA GLU A 118 13.87 -3.23 -3.73
C GLU A 118 14.42 -3.42 -2.31
N THR A 119 15.69 -3.06 -2.06
CA THR A 119 16.38 -3.38 -0.80
C THR A 119 15.77 -2.71 0.44
N TRP A 120 14.97 -1.65 0.26
CA TRP A 120 14.25 -1.02 1.35
C TRP A 120 13.10 -1.89 1.89
N ILE A 121 12.52 -2.78 1.07
CA ILE A 121 11.46 -3.71 1.50
C ILE A 121 12.03 -4.68 2.54
N TYR A 122 13.22 -5.21 2.25
CA TYR A 122 13.96 -6.15 3.09
C TYR A 122 14.48 -5.55 4.41
N LYS A 123 14.67 -4.23 4.47
CA LYS A 123 15.35 -3.56 5.60
C LYS A 123 14.46 -2.64 6.41
N TYR A 124 13.52 -1.95 5.78
CA TYR A 124 12.73 -0.90 6.41
C TYR A 124 11.26 -1.29 6.44
N TRP A 125 10.68 -1.62 5.30
CA TRP A 125 9.25 -1.93 5.23
C TRP A 125 8.83 -3.08 6.16
N ILE A 126 9.55 -4.20 6.12
CA ILE A 126 9.23 -5.35 6.98
C ILE A 126 9.39 -5.02 8.47
N ASN A 127 10.31 -4.14 8.82
CA ASN A 127 10.47 -3.69 10.21
C ASN A 127 9.30 -2.80 10.63
N THR A 128 8.86 -1.89 9.77
CA THR A 128 7.64 -1.08 10.01
C THR A 128 6.40 -1.97 10.18
N VAL A 129 6.23 -2.99 9.32
CA VAL A 129 5.15 -3.98 9.44
C VAL A 129 5.21 -4.66 10.82
N ASN A 130 6.39 -5.15 11.22
CA ASN A 130 6.57 -5.80 12.53
C ASN A 130 6.38 -4.85 13.72
N GLU A 131 6.53 -3.54 13.55
CA GLU A 131 6.28 -2.54 14.59
C GLU A 131 4.79 -2.22 14.71
N LYS A 132 4.09 -2.08 13.58
CA LYS A 132 2.66 -1.75 13.53
C LYS A 132 1.75 -2.92 13.91
N LEU A 133 2.22 -4.16 13.79
CA LEU A 133 1.44 -5.38 14.03
C LEU A 133 1.72 -6.04 15.41
N LYS A 134 2.34 -5.31 16.34
CA LYS A 134 2.56 -5.72 17.74
C LYS A 134 1.42 -5.26 18.63
#